data_AF-A0A2E7IIX8-F1
#
_entry.id   AF-A0A2E7IIX8-F1
#
_cell.length_a   1.000
_cell.length_b   1.000
_cell.length_c   1.000
_cell.angle_alpha   90.00
_cell.angle_beta   90.00
_cell.angle_gamma   90.00
#
_symmetry.space_group_name_H-M   'P 1'
#
loop_
_entity.id
_entity.type
_entity.pdbx_description
1 polymer ?
#
loop_
_entity_poly.entity_id
_entity_poly.type
_entity_poly.pdbx_seq_one_letter_code
_entity_poly.pdbx_strand_id
1 'polypeptide(L)'
;MDSVRITYNINLPKKIEQFDFNLDAESFALQNPAPENPPEWTALDYKKCSHCPLTSDKHPHCPVAIRLHDLVERFHDTSSIDEVEMEIITEERKVIQKTDMQRAAASMLELILPASGCPKTDHMRPLARFHLPLASEEENIFRVTGMYLLGQYFRSTSAQGGRIEFQGLIDLYAELAIMNKAIASRLKGATRSDSVKNAITLLDMYSTLVPLLLEDQLAEMRGFFKAFLPEERANTAPVATSNYLKTIKNAVFELVPLEEDSDSEATTEKKAPPPPTSAVETILKGSKLELELMPVDDEKQEKAAEDKPVRGRATFNLPDD
;
A
#
# COMPACT_ATOMS: atom_id res chain seq x y z
N MET A 1 2.06 -31.05 4.80
CA MET A 1 1.89 -29.98 3.80
C MET A 1 2.83 -28.90 4.23
N ASP A 2 3.76 -28.54 3.36
CA ASP A 2 4.72 -27.48 3.68
C ASP A 2 3.98 -26.14 3.72
N SER A 3 4.33 -25.30 4.68
CA SER A 3 3.68 -24.01 4.90
C SER A 3 4.73 -22.93 5.09
N VAL A 4 4.52 -21.77 4.47
CA VAL A 4 5.35 -20.58 4.69
C VAL A 4 4.71 -19.78 5.82
N ARG A 5 5.44 -19.57 6.92
CA ARG A 5 4.96 -18.81 8.08
C ARG A 5 5.50 -17.39 8.06
N ILE A 6 4.61 -16.42 8.25
CA ILE A 6 4.96 -15.02 8.49
C ILE A 6 4.38 -14.60 9.83
N THR A 7 5.23 -14.21 10.77
CA THR A 7 4.81 -13.81 12.12
C THR A 7 4.94 -12.31 12.29
N TYR A 8 3.90 -11.67 12.81
CA TYR A 8 3.87 -10.27 13.22
C TYR A 8 3.76 -10.19 14.73
N ASN A 9 4.70 -9.51 15.37
CA ASN A 9 4.65 -9.13 16.77
C ASN A 9 4.41 -7.62 16.85
N ILE A 10 3.23 -7.20 17.30
CA ILE A 10 2.89 -5.79 17.48
C ILE A 10 3.04 -5.44 18.96
N ASN A 11 4.01 -4.60 19.29
CA ASN A 11 4.24 -4.15 20.65
C ASN A 11 3.32 -2.96 20.97
N LEU A 12 2.24 -3.23 21.71
CA LEU A 12 1.32 -2.22 22.23
C LEU A 12 1.72 -1.86 23.67
N PRO A 13 1.34 -0.68 24.20
CA PRO A 13 1.77 -0.23 25.53
C PRO A 13 1.52 -1.20 26.70
N LYS A 14 0.54 -2.12 26.57
CA LYS A 14 0.12 -3.05 27.64
C LYS A 14 0.31 -4.53 27.30
N LYS A 15 0.58 -4.87 26.03
CA LYS A 15 0.61 -6.26 25.56
C LYS A 15 1.35 -6.35 24.23
N ILE A 16 1.90 -7.52 23.93
CA ILE A 16 2.37 -7.86 22.60
C ILE A 16 1.28 -8.69 21.92
N GLU A 17 0.81 -8.25 20.76
CA GLU A 17 -0.13 -8.99 19.93
C GLU A 17 0.63 -9.72 18.83
N GLN A 18 0.67 -11.06 18.91
CA GLN A 18 1.30 -11.91 17.90
C GLN A 18 0.28 -12.46 16.88
N PHE A 19 0.53 -12.29 15.59
CA PHE A 19 -0.24 -12.88 14.51
C PHE A 19 0.65 -13.78 13.66
N ASP A 20 0.24 -15.04 13.53
CA ASP A 20 0.93 -16.00 12.66
C ASP A 20 0.10 -16.24 11.41
N PHE A 21 0.61 -15.83 10.26
CA PHE A 21 0.01 -16.12 8.96
C PHE A 21 0.68 -17.36 8.37
N ASN A 22 -0.11 -18.42 8.18
CA ASN A 22 0.38 -19.67 7.60
C ASN A 22 -0.13 -19.75 6.15
N LEU A 23 0.78 -19.62 5.20
CA LEU A 23 0.48 -19.71 3.77
C LEU A 23 0.76 -21.13 3.27
N ASP A 24 -0.10 -21.65 2.40
CA ASP A 24 0.20 -22.85 1.62
C ASP A 24 1.48 -22.64 0.79
N ALA A 25 2.40 -23.62 0.79
CA ALA A 25 3.69 -23.46 0.12
C ALA A 25 3.60 -23.39 -1.42
N GLU A 26 2.53 -23.90 -2.03
CA GLU A 26 2.36 -23.88 -3.48
C GLU A 26 1.40 -22.78 -3.92
N SER A 27 0.24 -22.71 -3.28
CA SER A 27 -0.83 -21.81 -3.67
C SER A 27 -0.74 -20.44 -3.00
N PHE A 28 0.06 -20.30 -1.95
CA PHE A 28 0.18 -19.08 -1.12
C PHE A 28 -1.14 -18.60 -0.52
N ALA A 29 -2.12 -19.49 -0.39
CA ALA A 29 -3.40 -19.17 0.24
C ALA A 29 -3.24 -19.24 1.75
N LEU A 30 -3.92 -18.36 2.48
CA LEU A 30 -3.90 -18.33 3.93
C LEU A 30 -4.67 -19.54 4.49
N GLN A 31 -3.98 -20.39 5.23
CA GLN A 31 -4.47 -21.66 5.81
C GLN A 31 -4.91 -21.54 7.26
N ASN A 32 -4.85 -20.34 7.86
CA ASN A 32 -5.34 -20.10 9.21
C ASN A 32 -6.76 -20.67 9.40
N PRO A 33 -7.11 -21.19 10.58
CA PRO A 33 -8.48 -21.62 10.84
C PRO A 33 -9.44 -20.43 10.72
N ALA A 34 -10.64 -20.67 10.21
CA ALA A 34 -11.73 -19.70 10.34
C ALA A 34 -12.25 -19.71 11.79
N PRO A 35 -12.81 -18.60 12.30
CA PRO A 35 -13.45 -18.59 13.61
C PRO A 35 -14.60 -19.62 13.66
N GLU A 36 -14.75 -20.33 14.77
CA GLU A 36 -15.82 -21.33 14.94
C GLU A 36 -17.21 -20.72 14.80
N ASN A 37 -17.38 -19.49 15.31
CA ASN A 37 -18.61 -18.71 15.23
C ASN A 37 -18.33 -17.38 14.53
N PRO A 38 -18.31 -17.34 13.19
CA PRO A 38 -18.04 -16.11 12.46
C PRO A 38 -19.10 -15.04 12.77
N PRO A 39 -18.71 -13.80 13.06
CA PRO A 39 -19.66 -12.74 13.32
C PRO A 39 -20.41 -12.34 12.04
N GLU A 40 -21.62 -11.79 12.20
CA GLU A 40 -22.54 -11.47 11.10
C GLU A 40 -21.90 -10.59 10.00
N TRP A 41 -21.01 -9.66 10.39
CA TRP A 41 -20.35 -8.77 9.43
C TRP A 41 -19.44 -9.49 8.42
N THR A 42 -19.08 -10.75 8.69
CA THR A 42 -18.30 -11.61 7.80
C THR A 42 -19.15 -12.35 6.77
N ALA A 43 -20.48 -12.44 6.97
CA ALA A 43 -21.39 -13.11 6.05
C ALA A 43 -21.29 -12.52 4.64
N LEU A 44 -21.38 -13.33 3.59
CA LEU A 44 -21.14 -12.88 2.22
C LEU A 44 -22.09 -11.73 1.84
N ASP A 45 -23.37 -11.83 2.19
CA ASP A 45 -24.37 -10.82 1.84
C ASP A 45 -24.30 -9.53 2.66
N TYR A 46 -23.57 -9.54 3.79
CA TYR A 46 -23.38 -8.33 4.59
C TYR A 46 -22.48 -7.32 3.85
N LYS A 47 -23.06 -6.29 3.22
CA LYS A 47 -22.30 -5.30 2.43
C LYS A 47 -21.42 -5.98 1.35
N LYS A 48 -21.98 -6.95 0.63
CA LYS A 48 -21.34 -7.61 -0.53
C LYS A 48 -20.89 -6.57 -1.57
N CYS A 49 -19.69 -6.74 -2.14
CA CYS A 49 -19.26 -5.87 -3.24
C CYS A 49 -20.10 -6.14 -4.51
N SER A 50 -20.38 -5.09 -5.29
CA SER A 50 -21.29 -5.16 -6.43
C SER A 50 -20.84 -6.12 -7.54
N HIS A 51 -19.53 -6.29 -7.68
CA HIS A 51 -18.86 -7.17 -8.64
C HIS A 51 -18.43 -8.53 -8.06
N CYS A 52 -18.94 -8.92 -6.88
CA CYS A 52 -18.55 -10.19 -6.25
C CYS A 52 -19.03 -11.40 -7.07
N PRO A 53 -18.14 -12.32 -7.48
CA PRO A 53 -18.53 -13.50 -8.25
C PRO A 53 -19.08 -14.64 -7.38
N LEU A 54 -18.94 -14.54 -6.05
CA LEU A 54 -19.34 -15.59 -5.12
C LEU A 54 -20.83 -15.53 -4.78
N THR A 55 -21.40 -16.67 -4.40
CA THR A 55 -22.80 -16.84 -4.01
C THR A 55 -22.89 -17.45 -2.61
N SER A 56 -23.90 -17.05 -1.84
CA SER A 56 -23.98 -17.36 -0.39
C SER A 56 -24.29 -18.82 -0.09
N ASP A 57 -24.82 -19.55 -1.07
CA ASP A 57 -25.03 -21.00 -1.02
C ASP A 57 -23.70 -21.78 -0.97
N LYS A 58 -22.69 -21.32 -1.73
CA LYS A 58 -21.36 -21.96 -1.79
C LYS A 58 -20.35 -21.31 -0.85
N HIS A 59 -20.49 -20.01 -0.63
CA HIS A 59 -19.60 -19.21 0.20
C HIS A 59 -20.44 -18.40 1.19
N PRO A 60 -20.82 -18.98 2.35
CA PRO A 60 -21.64 -18.28 3.34
C PRO A 60 -20.98 -17.01 3.89
N HIS A 61 -19.64 -16.94 3.86
CA HIS A 61 -18.84 -15.81 4.32
C HIS A 61 -17.97 -15.24 3.20
N CYS A 62 -17.69 -13.94 3.28
CA CYS A 62 -16.71 -13.28 2.42
C CYS A 62 -15.29 -13.75 2.81
N PRO A 63 -14.47 -14.27 1.86
CA PRO A 63 -13.12 -14.74 2.17
C PRO A 63 -12.20 -13.67 2.77
N VAL A 64 -12.31 -12.41 2.35
CA VAL A 64 -11.56 -11.31 2.98
C VAL A 64 -12.08 -11.07 4.40
N ALA A 65 -13.39 -10.93 4.57
CA ALA A 65 -13.96 -10.57 5.86
C ALA A 65 -13.66 -11.61 6.94
N ILE A 66 -13.74 -12.91 6.61
CA ILE A 66 -13.42 -13.98 7.56
C ILE A 66 -11.94 -13.94 8.00
N ARG A 67 -11.02 -13.56 7.11
CA ARG A 67 -9.59 -13.44 7.43
C ARG A 67 -9.24 -12.17 8.22
N LEU A 68 -10.08 -11.15 8.14
CA LEU A 68 -9.91 -9.92 8.93
C LEU A 68 -10.45 -10.05 10.36
N HIS A 69 -11.18 -11.13 10.68
CA HIS A 69 -11.80 -11.35 11.99
C HIS A 69 -10.84 -11.09 13.16
N ASP A 70 -9.73 -11.82 13.21
CA ASP A 70 -8.81 -11.76 14.35
C ASP A 70 -8.19 -10.36 14.51
N LEU A 71 -7.94 -9.68 13.38
CA LEU A 71 -7.41 -8.32 13.38
C LEU A 71 -8.42 -7.34 13.98
N VAL A 72 -9.69 -7.44 13.56
CA VAL A 72 -10.79 -6.58 14.00
C VAL A 72 -11.07 -6.77 15.49
N GLU A 73 -11.08 -8.01 15.97
CA GLU A 73 -11.30 -8.33 17.38
C GLU A 73 -10.15 -7.85 18.26
N ARG A 74 -8.90 -8.14 17.87
CA ARG A 74 -7.72 -7.86 18.73
C ARG A 74 -7.32 -6.39 18.75
N PHE A 75 -7.66 -5.65 17.69
CA PHE A 75 -7.44 -4.20 17.59
C PHE A 75 -8.71 -3.38 17.79
N HIS A 76 -9.76 -3.93 18.42
CA HIS A 76 -11.02 -3.22 18.61
C HIS A 76 -10.90 -1.90 19.39
N ASP A 77 -9.91 -1.80 20.28
CA ASP A 77 -9.72 -0.68 21.22
C ASP A 77 -8.49 0.20 20.90
N THR A 78 -7.83 0.00 19.75
CA THR A 78 -6.66 0.82 19.37
C THR A 78 -7.08 2.07 18.59
N SER A 79 -6.27 3.12 18.69
CA SER A 79 -6.35 4.33 17.87
C SER A 79 -5.39 4.23 16.69
N SER A 80 -5.78 4.79 15.54
CA SER A 80 -4.98 4.78 14.30
C SER A 80 -3.59 5.39 14.45
N ILE A 81 -3.49 6.40 15.31
CA ILE A 81 -2.27 7.18 15.55
C ILE A 81 -1.43 6.62 16.70
N ASP A 82 -1.85 5.51 17.33
CA ASP A 82 -1.05 4.88 18.38
C ASP A 82 0.30 4.47 17.79
N GLU A 83 1.38 4.93 18.41
CA GLU A 83 2.73 4.52 18.03
C GLU A 83 2.97 3.08 18.48
N VAL A 84 3.44 2.25 17.56
CA VAL A 84 3.73 0.84 17.79
C VAL A 84 5.10 0.49 17.23
N GLU A 85 5.76 -0.45 17.89
CA GLU A 85 6.90 -1.15 17.30
C GLU A 85 6.42 -2.50 16.77
N MET A 86 6.67 -2.74 15.49
CA MET A 86 6.28 -3.96 14.81
C MET A 86 7.53 -4.76 14.45
N GLU A 87 7.58 -6.02 14.85
CA GLU A 87 8.55 -7.00 14.40
C GLU A 87 7.85 -8.00 13.47
N ILE A 88 8.38 -8.16 12.26
CA ILE A 88 7.87 -9.11 11.25
C ILE A 88 8.97 -10.13 10.99
N ILE A 89 8.63 -11.40 11.13
CA ILE A 89 9.53 -12.54 10.95
C ILE A 89 9.04 -13.34 9.75
N THR A 90 9.90 -13.45 8.75
CA THR A 90 9.76 -14.34 7.58
C THR A 90 10.89 -15.36 7.62
N GLU A 91 10.88 -16.33 6.70
CA GLU A 91 12.00 -17.28 6.56
C GLU A 91 13.30 -16.55 6.17
N GLU A 92 13.20 -15.55 5.30
CA GLU A 92 14.38 -14.91 4.70
C GLU A 92 14.90 -13.72 5.51
N ARG A 93 14.05 -13.08 6.35
CA ARG A 93 14.40 -11.85 7.07
C ARG A 93 13.53 -11.57 8.28
N LYS A 94 14.10 -10.75 9.18
CA LYS A 94 13.38 -10.05 10.25
C LYS A 94 13.38 -8.55 9.97
N VAL A 95 12.22 -7.92 10.05
CA VAL A 95 12.03 -6.47 9.91
C VAL A 95 11.50 -5.91 11.22
N ILE A 96 12.13 -4.87 11.76
CA ILE A 96 11.67 -4.17 12.97
C ILE A 96 11.52 -2.69 12.62
N GLN A 97 10.34 -2.13 12.86
CA GLN A 97 10.07 -0.72 12.56
C GLN A 97 9.04 -0.13 13.51
N LYS A 98 9.28 1.13 13.90
CA LYS A 98 8.29 1.96 14.59
C LYS A 98 7.40 2.66 13.59
N THR A 99 6.10 2.62 13.82
CA THR A 99 5.09 3.23 12.93
C THR A 99 3.79 3.48 13.70
N ASP A 100 2.76 3.95 13.01
CA ASP A 100 1.43 4.09 13.59
C ASP A 100 0.59 2.81 13.41
N MET A 101 -0.44 2.64 14.24
CA MET A 101 -1.27 1.43 14.24
C MET A 101 -2.00 1.21 12.91
N GLN A 102 -2.41 2.28 12.22
CA GLN A 102 -3.07 2.16 10.91
C GLN A 102 -2.12 1.62 9.82
N ARG A 103 -0.83 2.00 9.81
CA ARG A 103 0.18 1.48 8.87
C ARG A 103 0.59 0.06 9.23
N ALA A 104 0.70 -0.26 10.52
CA ALA A 104 0.91 -1.63 10.97
C ALA A 104 -0.24 -2.55 10.52
N ALA A 105 -1.48 -2.13 10.73
CA ALA A 105 -2.65 -2.87 10.25
C ALA A 105 -2.71 -2.93 8.71
N ALA A 106 -2.38 -1.84 8.00
CA ALA A 106 -2.33 -1.83 6.52
C ALA A 106 -1.33 -2.87 5.98
N SER A 107 -0.12 -2.94 6.57
CA SER A 107 0.90 -3.95 6.24
C SER A 107 0.39 -5.39 6.40
N MET A 108 -0.44 -5.65 7.42
CA MET A 108 -1.08 -6.95 7.60
C MET A 108 -2.20 -7.19 6.56
N LEU A 109 -2.99 -6.16 6.21
CA LEU A 109 -4.00 -6.26 5.16
C LEU A 109 -3.36 -6.54 3.78
N GLU A 110 -2.20 -5.95 3.48
CA GLU A 110 -1.44 -6.21 2.24
C GLU A 110 -1.06 -7.68 2.08
N LEU A 111 -0.93 -8.42 3.19
CA LEU A 111 -0.74 -9.87 3.19
C LEU A 111 -2.08 -10.62 3.13
N ILE A 112 -3.06 -10.22 3.95
CA ILE A 112 -4.34 -10.92 4.10
C ILE A 112 -5.16 -10.90 2.81
N LEU A 113 -5.32 -9.73 2.18
CA LEU A 113 -6.17 -9.56 1.01
C LEU A 113 -5.79 -10.53 -0.13
N PRO A 114 -4.54 -10.55 -0.64
CA PRO A 114 -4.13 -11.48 -1.69
C PRO A 114 -4.18 -12.95 -1.28
N ALA A 115 -3.96 -13.27 0.00
CA ALA A 115 -3.97 -14.65 0.50
C ALA A 115 -5.36 -15.15 0.95
N SER A 116 -6.38 -14.28 0.96
CA SER A 116 -7.68 -14.56 1.58
C SER A 116 -8.52 -15.65 0.90
N GLY A 117 -8.23 -15.95 -0.37
CA GLY A 117 -9.07 -16.79 -1.23
C GLY A 117 -10.20 -16.04 -1.94
N CYS A 118 -10.19 -14.69 -1.92
CA CYS A 118 -11.09 -13.89 -2.72
C CYS A 118 -10.68 -13.93 -4.22
N PRO A 119 -11.59 -14.26 -5.15
CA PRO A 119 -11.25 -14.30 -6.57
C PRO A 119 -10.79 -12.95 -7.14
N LYS A 120 -11.16 -11.83 -6.51
CA LYS A 120 -10.79 -10.48 -6.94
C LYS A 120 -9.37 -10.07 -6.56
N THR A 121 -8.73 -10.78 -5.64
CA THR A 121 -7.33 -10.55 -5.23
C THR A 121 -6.41 -11.71 -5.56
N ASP A 122 -6.92 -12.77 -6.18
CA ASP A 122 -6.21 -14.03 -6.41
C ASP A 122 -4.93 -13.85 -7.25
N HIS A 123 -4.99 -12.95 -8.24
CA HIS A 123 -3.84 -12.57 -9.09
C HIS A 123 -2.68 -11.97 -8.31
N MET A 124 -2.92 -11.50 -7.08
CA MET A 124 -1.93 -10.86 -6.22
C MET A 124 -1.28 -11.81 -5.22
N ARG A 125 -1.60 -13.11 -5.23
CA ARG A 125 -0.95 -14.14 -4.39
C ARG A 125 0.58 -14.10 -4.41
N PRO A 126 1.28 -13.82 -5.54
CA PRO A 126 2.73 -13.68 -5.51
C PRO A 126 3.23 -12.58 -4.55
N LEU A 127 2.45 -11.50 -4.35
CA LEU A 127 2.78 -10.46 -3.37
C LEU A 127 2.70 -10.96 -1.93
N ALA A 128 1.83 -11.94 -1.64
CA ALA A 128 1.78 -12.60 -0.33
C ALA A 128 2.99 -13.51 -0.10
N ARG A 129 3.44 -14.27 -1.12
CA ARG A 129 4.66 -15.08 -1.02
C ARG A 129 5.91 -14.22 -0.83
N PHE A 130 5.99 -13.12 -1.56
CA PHE A 130 7.10 -12.16 -1.47
C PHE A 130 6.69 -10.94 -0.67
N HIS A 131 6.02 -11.16 0.47
CA HIS A 131 5.51 -10.08 1.30
C HIS A 131 6.63 -9.13 1.71
N LEU A 132 6.40 -7.84 1.51
CA LEU A 132 7.27 -6.76 1.95
C LEU A 132 6.44 -5.91 2.91
N PRO A 133 6.60 -6.10 4.23
CA PRO A 133 5.85 -5.31 5.20
C PRO A 133 6.29 -3.85 5.16
N LEU A 134 5.34 -2.93 5.35
CA LEU A 134 5.58 -1.48 5.40
C LEU A 134 6.26 -0.91 4.15
N ALA A 135 5.97 -1.49 2.97
CA ALA A 135 6.54 -1.04 1.70
C ALA A 135 6.24 0.46 1.47
N SER A 136 7.25 1.19 0.98
CA SER A 136 7.06 2.52 0.44
C SER A 136 6.21 2.48 -0.83
N GLU A 137 5.71 3.65 -1.24
CA GLU A 137 4.96 3.79 -2.50
C GLU A 137 5.79 3.33 -3.70
N GLU A 138 7.06 3.73 -3.78
CA GLU A 138 7.99 3.35 -4.83
C GLU A 138 8.22 1.82 -4.87
N GLU A 139 8.47 1.19 -3.71
CA GLU A 139 8.59 -0.27 -3.62
C GLU A 139 7.31 -0.99 -4.02
N ASN A 140 6.15 -0.44 -3.66
CA ASN A 140 4.85 -1.04 -4.00
C ASN A 140 4.62 -1.00 -5.50
N ILE A 141 4.82 0.17 -6.15
CA ILE A 141 4.73 0.32 -7.62
C ILE A 141 5.69 -0.63 -8.32
N PHE A 142 6.95 -0.69 -7.87
CA PHE A 142 7.95 -1.58 -8.45
C PHE A 142 7.53 -3.05 -8.37
N ARG A 143 7.05 -3.48 -7.19
CA ARG A 143 6.63 -4.88 -6.96
C ARG A 143 5.39 -5.26 -7.74
N VAL A 144 4.37 -4.40 -7.79
CA VAL A 144 3.09 -4.75 -8.44
C VAL A 144 3.22 -4.75 -9.95
N THR A 145 4.02 -3.83 -10.51
CA THR A 145 4.33 -3.79 -11.95
C THR A 145 5.21 -4.97 -12.34
N GLY A 146 6.25 -5.27 -11.57
CA GLY A 146 7.10 -6.44 -11.76
C GLY A 146 6.33 -7.75 -11.69
N MET A 147 5.48 -7.92 -10.67
CA MET A 147 4.58 -9.08 -10.54
C MET A 147 3.68 -9.21 -11.78
N TYR A 148 3.03 -8.12 -12.18
CA TYR A 148 2.13 -8.12 -13.32
C TYR A 148 2.86 -8.51 -14.61
N LEU A 149 4.01 -7.91 -14.90
CA LEU A 149 4.80 -8.21 -16.10
C LEU A 149 5.29 -9.66 -16.11
N LEU A 150 5.72 -10.22 -14.97
CA LEU A 150 6.09 -11.63 -14.87
C LEU A 150 4.87 -12.55 -15.13
N GLY A 151 3.71 -12.22 -14.57
CA GLY A 151 2.46 -12.94 -14.86
C GLY A 151 2.11 -12.91 -16.35
N GLN A 152 2.24 -11.75 -16.98
CA GLN A 152 2.00 -11.58 -18.41
C GLN A 152 3.02 -12.33 -19.28
N TYR A 153 4.28 -12.38 -18.87
CA TYR A 153 5.31 -13.20 -19.51
C TYR A 153 4.93 -14.69 -19.49
N PHE A 154 4.51 -15.24 -18.35
CA PHE A 154 4.09 -16.65 -18.28
C PHE A 154 2.82 -16.94 -19.09
N ARG A 155 1.92 -15.95 -19.24
CA ARG A 155 0.77 -16.07 -20.15
C ARG A 155 1.17 -16.07 -21.62
N SER A 156 2.21 -15.31 -22.00
CA SER A 156 2.70 -15.28 -23.38
C SER A 156 3.32 -16.60 -23.81
N THR A 157 3.96 -17.32 -22.87
CA THR A 157 4.52 -18.65 -23.13
C THR A 157 3.48 -19.77 -23.15
N SER A 158 2.26 -19.53 -22.66
CA SER A 158 1.22 -20.55 -22.43
C SER A 158 0.08 -20.57 -23.47
N ALA A 159 0.32 -20.11 -24.71
CA ALA A 159 -0.67 -19.98 -25.80
C ALA A 159 -1.87 -19.05 -25.52
N GLN A 160 -1.93 -18.43 -24.34
CA GLN A 160 -3.03 -17.54 -23.91
C GLN A 160 -2.81 -16.06 -24.30
N GLY A 161 -1.65 -15.74 -24.88
CA GLY A 161 -1.27 -14.38 -25.27
C GLY A 161 -0.99 -13.49 -24.07
N GLY A 162 0.27 -13.11 -23.86
CA GLY A 162 0.67 -12.13 -22.85
C GLY A 162 0.81 -10.75 -23.48
N ARG A 163 0.42 -9.72 -22.72
CA ARG A 163 0.52 -8.31 -23.11
C ARG A 163 1.40 -7.57 -22.11
N ILE A 164 2.34 -6.77 -22.60
CA ILE A 164 3.29 -6.02 -21.75
C ILE A 164 2.64 -4.74 -21.22
N GLU A 165 1.55 -4.29 -21.85
CA GLU A 165 0.80 -3.11 -21.46
C GLU A 165 0.13 -3.26 -20.08
N PHE A 166 0.16 -2.19 -19.30
CA PHE A 166 -0.37 -2.15 -17.93
C PHE A 166 -1.88 -1.95 -17.84
N GLN A 167 -2.62 -1.91 -18.95
CA GLN A 167 -4.09 -1.74 -18.90
C GLN A 167 -4.76 -2.79 -18.01
N GLY A 168 -4.34 -4.06 -18.10
CA GLY A 168 -4.87 -5.11 -17.22
C GLY A 168 -4.56 -4.88 -15.74
N LEU A 169 -3.42 -4.27 -15.41
CA LEU A 169 -3.09 -3.90 -14.02
C LEU A 169 -3.99 -2.76 -13.54
N ILE A 170 -4.22 -1.75 -14.39
CA ILE A 170 -5.14 -0.64 -14.13
C ILE A 170 -6.56 -1.18 -13.86
N ASP A 171 -7.03 -2.10 -14.70
CA ASP A 171 -8.35 -2.71 -14.54
C ASP A 171 -8.45 -3.51 -13.22
N LEU A 172 -7.41 -4.27 -12.86
CA LEU A 172 -7.35 -4.99 -11.58
C LEU A 172 -7.46 -4.04 -10.38
N TYR A 173 -6.76 -2.90 -10.40
CA TYR A 173 -6.84 -1.92 -9.31
C TYR A 173 -8.18 -1.17 -9.27
N ALA A 174 -8.81 -0.92 -10.43
CA ALA A 174 -10.17 -0.38 -10.46
C ALA A 174 -11.18 -1.35 -9.82
N GLU A 175 -11.03 -2.66 -10.05
CA GLU A 175 -11.82 -3.68 -9.35
C GLU A 175 -11.52 -3.70 -7.84
N LEU A 176 -10.25 -3.56 -7.43
CA LEU A 176 -9.89 -3.47 -6.02
C LEU A 176 -10.54 -2.28 -5.31
N ALA A 177 -10.64 -1.12 -5.95
CA ALA A 177 -11.30 0.04 -5.35
C ALA A 177 -12.78 -0.24 -5.01
N ILE A 178 -13.49 -1.01 -5.86
CA ILE A 178 -14.87 -1.43 -5.59
C ILE A 178 -14.91 -2.37 -4.37
N MET A 179 -13.98 -3.32 -4.31
CA MET A 179 -13.88 -4.27 -3.20
C MET A 179 -13.53 -3.57 -1.88
N ASN A 180 -12.52 -2.69 -1.88
CA ASN A 180 -12.06 -1.96 -0.70
C ASN A 180 -13.16 -1.10 -0.09
N LYS A 181 -13.96 -0.41 -0.93
CA LYS A 181 -15.15 0.33 -0.46
C LYS A 181 -16.18 -0.55 0.24
N ALA A 182 -16.41 -1.76 -0.28
CA ALA A 182 -17.30 -2.72 0.36
C ALA A 182 -16.72 -3.23 1.69
N ILE A 183 -15.43 -3.55 1.75
CA ILE A 183 -14.75 -3.95 2.99
C ILE A 183 -14.76 -2.82 4.02
N ALA A 184 -14.46 -1.58 3.64
CA ALA A 184 -14.57 -0.41 4.52
C ALA A 184 -16.00 -0.26 5.06
N SER A 185 -17.02 -0.49 4.22
CA SER A 185 -18.41 -0.48 4.65
C SER A 185 -18.75 -1.59 5.65
N ARG A 186 -18.10 -2.77 5.54
CA ARG A 186 -18.22 -3.83 6.56
C ARG A 186 -17.61 -3.40 7.88
N LEU A 187 -16.38 -2.88 7.84
CA LEU A 187 -15.58 -2.51 9.01
C LEU A 187 -16.22 -1.39 9.84
N LYS A 188 -16.99 -0.48 9.19
CA LYS A 188 -17.81 0.53 9.90
C LYS A 188 -18.77 -0.08 10.92
N GLY A 189 -19.32 -1.27 10.64
CA GLY A 189 -20.22 -1.99 11.56
C GLY A 189 -19.52 -3.05 12.42
N ALA A 190 -18.26 -3.38 12.12
CA ALA A 190 -17.54 -4.49 12.77
C ALA A 190 -16.72 -4.06 14.00
N THR A 191 -16.20 -2.82 14.02
CA THR A 191 -15.33 -2.35 15.10
C THR A 191 -15.53 -0.89 15.44
N ARG A 192 -15.22 -0.50 16.67
CA ARG A 192 -15.17 0.90 17.10
C ARG A 192 -13.83 1.55 16.77
N SER A 193 -12.72 0.80 16.80
CA SER A 193 -11.40 1.26 16.36
C SER A 193 -11.45 1.90 14.99
N ASP A 194 -10.70 2.98 14.83
CA ASP A 194 -10.43 3.61 13.54
C ASP A 194 -9.19 3.01 12.86
N SER A 195 -8.31 2.30 13.58
CA SER A 195 -7.04 1.79 13.04
C SER A 195 -7.23 0.86 11.84
N VAL A 196 -8.08 -0.17 11.98
CA VAL A 196 -8.38 -1.12 10.91
C VAL A 196 -9.22 -0.46 9.79
N LYS A 197 -10.04 0.55 10.12
CA LYS A 197 -10.82 1.31 9.12
C LYS A 197 -9.93 2.24 8.29
N ASN A 198 -8.93 2.85 8.90
CA ASN A 198 -7.96 3.71 8.22
C ASN A 198 -6.95 2.87 7.45
N ALA A 199 -6.59 1.69 7.95
CA ALA A 199 -5.78 0.72 7.21
C ALA A 199 -6.37 0.37 5.84
N ILE A 200 -7.67 0.04 5.76
CA ILE A 200 -8.30 -0.22 4.45
C ILE A 200 -8.37 1.04 3.58
N THR A 201 -8.50 2.23 4.18
CA THR A 201 -8.46 3.50 3.45
C THR A 201 -7.09 3.75 2.81
N LEU A 202 -6.00 3.42 3.51
CA LEU A 202 -4.64 3.47 2.95
C LEU A 202 -4.49 2.53 1.74
N LEU A 203 -5.13 1.36 1.75
CA LEU A 203 -5.11 0.46 0.59
C LEU A 203 -6.02 0.91 -0.56
N ASP A 204 -7.15 1.53 -0.25
CA ASP A 204 -8.04 2.12 -1.27
C ASP A 204 -7.35 3.29 -2.00
N MET A 205 -6.50 4.05 -1.28
CA MET A 205 -5.67 5.07 -1.88
C MET A 205 -4.79 4.48 -2.99
N TYR A 206 -4.08 3.38 -2.76
CA TYR A 206 -3.30 2.72 -3.83
C TYR A 206 -4.17 2.22 -4.99
N SER A 207 -5.39 1.76 -4.69
CA SER A 207 -6.34 1.33 -5.72
C SER A 207 -6.84 2.47 -6.61
N THR A 208 -6.68 3.70 -6.14
CA THR A 208 -6.96 4.91 -6.91
C THR A 208 -5.69 5.48 -7.56
N LEU A 209 -4.56 5.50 -6.85
CA LEU A 209 -3.32 6.09 -7.35
C LEU A 209 -2.68 5.29 -8.47
N VAL A 210 -2.71 3.94 -8.42
CA VAL A 210 -2.11 3.12 -9.48
C VAL A 210 -2.76 3.41 -10.85
N PRO A 211 -4.09 3.36 -11.01
CA PRO A 211 -4.73 3.77 -12.27
C PRO A 211 -4.37 5.18 -12.76
N LEU A 212 -4.09 6.11 -11.85
CA LEU A 212 -3.91 7.52 -12.15
C LEU A 212 -2.46 7.92 -12.44
N LEU A 213 -1.51 7.37 -11.69
CA LEU A 213 -0.12 7.85 -11.64
C LEU A 213 0.90 6.81 -12.13
N LEU A 214 0.47 5.62 -12.53
CA LEU A 214 1.39 4.54 -12.86
C LEU A 214 2.40 4.93 -13.95
N GLU A 215 1.96 5.58 -15.03
CA GLU A 215 2.88 5.99 -16.11
C GLU A 215 3.92 7.02 -15.63
N ASP A 216 3.50 7.98 -14.81
CA ASP A 216 4.38 9.02 -14.26
C ASP A 216 5.41 8.39 -13.30
N GLN A 217 4.97 7.49 -12.41
CA GLN A 217 5.86 6.75 -11.50
C GLN A 217 6.85 5.85 -12.26
N LEU A 218 6.42 5.18 -13.33
CA LEU A 218 7.32 4.40 -14.18
C LEU A 218 8.32 5.27 -14.93
N ALA A 219 7.94 6.48 -15.32
CA ALA A 219 8.84 7.43 -15.96
C ALA A 219 9.93 7.90 -14.99
N GLU A 220 9.59 8.15 -13.73
CA GLU A 220 10.56 8.46 -12.66
C GLU A 220 11.53 7.29 -12.44
N MET A 221 11.00 6.06 -12.35
CA MET A 221 11.79 4.84 -12.19
C MET A 221 12.68 4.50 -13.39
N ARG A 222 12.38 5.01 -14.60
CA ARG A 222 13.16 4.72 -15.82
C ARG A 222 14.65 5.01 -15.62
N GLY A 223 14.97 6.05 -14.83
CA GLY A 223 16.35 6.42 -14.50
C GLY A 223 17.15 5.31 -13.81
N PHE A 224 16.49 4.37 -13.13
CA PHE A 224 17.13 3.24 -12.45
C PHE A 224 17.62 2.17 -13.44
N PHE A 225 17.07 2.15 -14.66
CA PHE A 225 17.33 1.14 -15.67
C PHE A 225 18.33 1.57 -16.75
N LYS A 226 19.07 2.68 -16.55
CA LYS A 226 20.03 3.21 -17.55
C LYS A 226 20.96 2.16 -18.15
N ALA A 227 21.40 1.18 -17.36
CA ALA A 227 22.28 0.11 -17.84
C ALA A 227 21.62 -0.85 -18.85
N PHE A 228 20.29 -0.97 -18.85
CA PHE A 228 19.50 -1.75 -19.81
C PHE A 228 19.07 -0.94 -21.03
N LEU A 229 19.13 0.40 -20.94
CA LEU A 229 18.71 1.29 -22.01
C LEU A 229 19.89 1.47 -22.99
N PRO A 230 19.63 1.53 -24.31
CA PRO A 230 20.62 2.02 -25.26
C PRO A 230 21.15 3.39 -24.81
N GLU A 231 22.37 3.79 -25.18
CA GLU A 231 22.86 5.16 -24.94
C GLU A 231 21.86 6.18 -25.49
N GLU A 232 21.00 6.71 -24.62
CA GLU A 232 20.00 7.68 -25.00
C GLU A 232 20.73 8.96 -25.39
N ARG A 233 20.76 9.31 -26.68
CA ARG A 233 21.12 10.66 -27.07
C ARG A 233 20.18 11.59 -26.31
N ALA A 234 20.74 12.50 -25.52
CA ALA A 234 20.07 13.33 -24.51
C ALA A 234 18.80 14.09 -24.96
N ASN A 235 18.45 14.06 -26.25
CA ASN A 235 17.28 14.70 -26.85
C ASN A 235 16.24 13.69 -27.41
N THR A 236 16.34 12.39 -27.09
CA THR A 236 15.44 11.34 -27.62
C THR A 236 14.77 10.46 -26.56
N ALA A 237 15.02 10.72 -25.27
CA ALA A 237 14.24 10.08 -24.22
C ALA A 237 12.75 10.36 -24.51
N PRO A 238 11.90 9.34 -24.65
CA PRO A 238 10.47 9.57 -24.80
C PRO A 238 10.02 10.31 -23.53
N VAL A 239 9.72 11.59 -23.68
CA VAL A 239 8.95 12.32 -22.68
C VAL A 239 7.69 11.50 -22.49
N ALA A 240 7.47 10.99 -21.28
CA ALA A 240 6.20 10.37 -20.93
C ALA A 240 5.12 11.39 -21.32
N THR A 241 4.44 11.12 -22.44
CA THR A 241 3.36 11.98 -22.95
C THR A 241 2.12 11.57 -22.20
N SER A 242 2.20 11.76 -20.88
CA SER A 242 1.11 11.53 -19.96
C SER A 242 0.01 12.51 -20.35
N ASN A 243 -1.01 12.00 -21.06
CA ASN A 243 -2.26 12.72 -21.29
C ASN A 243 -2.98 12.99 -19.95
N TYR A 244 -2.52 12.42 -18.84
CA TYR A 244 -3.10 12.58 -17.52
C TYR A 244 -3.01 14.01 -16.98
N LEU A 245 -1.92 14.76 -17.21
CA LEU A 245 -1.89 16.18 -16.86
C LEU A 245 -2.98 16.97 -17.62
N LYS A 246 -3.33 16.57 -18.85
CA LYS A 246 -4.48 17.16 -19.57
C LYS A 246 -5.82 16.70 -18.96
N THR A 247 -5.92 15.44 -18.57
CA THR A 247 -7.13 14.88 -17.95
C THR A 247 -7.41 15.48 -16.56
N ILE A 248 -6.39 15.65 -15.71
CA ILE A 248 -6.46 16.39 -14.44
C ILE A 248 -6.81 17.84 -14.71
N LYS A 249 -6.14 18.52 -15.66
CA LYS A 249 -6.41 19.94 -15.91
C LYS A 249 -7.88 20.18 -16.28
N ASN A 250 -8.50 19.22 -16.97
CA ASN A 250 -9.93 19.28 -17.27
C ASN A 250 -10.81 18.88 -16.07
N ALA A 251 -10.47 17.82 -15.32
CA ALA A 251 -11.25 17.34 -14.18
C ALA A 251 -11.17 18.25 -12.93
N VAL A 252 -10.03 18.90 -12.70
CA VAL A 252 -9.82 19.87 -11.61
C VAL A 252 -10.53 21.19 -11.92
N PHE A 253 -10.59 21.61 -13.19
CA PHE A 253 -11.36 22.79 -13.60
C PHE A 253 -12.88 22.58 -13.51
N GLU A 254 -13.37 21.33 -13.61
CA GLU A 254 -14.80 21.04 -13.44
C GLU A 254 -15.26 21.04 -11.97
N LEU A 255 -14.35 20.85 -11.01
CA LEU A 255 -14.67 20.78 -9.58
C LEU A 255 -14.50 22.11 -8.82
N VAL A 256 -13.99 23.15 -9.48
CA VAL A 256 -13.88 24.49 -8.90
C VAL A 256 -14.70 25.46 -9.75
N PRO A 257 -15.96 25.77 -9.36
CA PRO A 257 -16.59 27.00 -9.83
C PRO A 257 -15.82 28.15 -9.17
N LEU A 258 -14.96 28.82 -9.94
CA LEU A 258 -14.42 30.10 -9.53
C LEU A 258 -15.55 31.12 -9.69
N GLU A 259 -16.10 31.59 -8.57
CA GLU A 259 -16.71 32.91 -8.56
C GLU A 259 -15.60 33.92 -8.93
N GLU A 260 -15.80 34.63 -10.03
CA GLU A 260 -14.88 35.64 -10.53
C GLU A 260 -14.90 36.85 -9.61
N ASP A 261 -13.85 37.03 -8.80
CA ASP A 261 -13.52 38.34 -8.25
C ASP A 261 -12.40 38.97 -9.08
N SER A 262 -12.73 40.13 -9.62
CA SER A 262 -11.93 41.00 -10.47
C SER A 262 -10.71 41.60 -9.76
N ASP A 263 -9.65 41.76 -10.56
CA ASP A 263 -8.53 42.71 -10.44
C ASP A 263 -7.46 42.49 -9.35
N SER A 264 -6.25 42.12 -9.78
CA SER A 264 -5.08 43.03 -9.75
C SER A 264 -3.82 42.38 -10.34
N GLU A 265 -3.08 43.17 -11.12
CA GLU A 265 -1.77 42.85 -11.70
C GLU A 265 -0.64 42.79 -10.64
N ALA A 266 0.34 41.90 -10.85
CA ALA A 266 1.79 42.21 -10.95
C ALA A 266 2.71 41.06 -10.44
N THR A 267 3.49 40.53 -11.39
CA THR A 267 4.88 40.01 -11.32
C THR A 267 5.49 39.50 -10.01
N THR A 268 6.04 38.28 -10.03
CA THR A 268 7.47 37.99 -9.69
C THR A 268 7.84 36.54 -10.02
N GLU A 269 8.96 36.34 -10.73
CA GLU A 269 9.63 35.05 -10.88
C GLU A 269 10.04 34.50 -9.51
N LYS A 270 9.59 33.29 -9.16
CA LYS A 270 10.12 32.52 -8.04
C LYS A 270 10.67 31.19 -8.53
N LYS A 271 11.92 30.99 -8.14
CA LYS A 271 12.79 29.82 -8.24
C LYS A 271 12.03 28.51 -8.00
N ALA A 272 12.26 27.52 -8.88
CA ALA A 272 11.63 26.20 -8.81
C ALA A 272 11.86 25.54 -7.43
N PRO A 273 10.80 25.01 -6.79
CA PRO A 273 10.94 24.22 -5.57
C PRO A 273 11.61 22.87 -5.90
N PRO A 274 12.23 22.21 -4.89
CA PRO A 274 12.75 20.85 -5.04
C PRO A 274 11.64 19.88 -5.48
N PRO A 275 11.99 18.71 -6.07
CA PRO A 275 10.99 17.75 -6.54
C PRO A 275 10.04 17.37 -5.40
N PRO A 276 8.74 17.16 -5.69
CA PRO A 276 7.74 16.98 -4.66
C PRO A 276 8.04 15.72 -3.85
N THR A 277 7.91 15.84 -2.54
CA THR A 277 7.63 14.72 -1.64
C THR A 277 6.37 14.01 -2.15
N SER A 278 6.25 12.70 -1.90
CA SER A 278 5.25 11.83 -2.53
C SER A 278 3.86 12.48 -2.65
N ALA A 279 3.14 12.20 -3.74
CA ALA A 279 1.79 12.73 -3.97
C ALA A 279 0.87 12.47 -2.75
N VAL A 280 1.12 11.37 -2.03
CA VAL A 280 0.49 11.01 -0.76
C VAL A 280 0.79 12.00 0.36
N GLU A 281 2.06 12.38 0.59
CA GLU A 281 2.40 13.39 1.59
C GLU A 281 1.77 14.75 1.28
N THR A 282 1.68 15.10 0.00
CA THR A 282 1.07 16.35 -0.45
C THR A 282 -0.45 16.35 -0.22
N ILE A 283 -1.12 15.22 -0.45
CA ILE A 283 -2.56 15.04 -0.16
C ILE A 283 -2.82 15.02 1.35
N LEU A 284 -1.96 14.37 2.14
CA LEU A 284 -2.06 14.37 3.60
C LEU A 284 -1.84 15.77 4.18
N LYS A 285 -0.86 16.53 3.68
CA LYS A 285 -0.61 17.94 4.04
C LYS A 285 -1.74 18.89 3.63
N GLY A 286 -2.53 18.55 2.61
CA GLY A 286 -3.70 19.32 2.18
C GLY A 286 -4.94 19.15 3.09
N SER A 287 -4.92 18.19 4.02
CA SER A 287 -5.94 18.06 5.05
C SER A 287 -5.64 19.03 6.20
N LYS A 288 -6.55 19.97 6.48
CA LYS A 288 -6.41 20.99 7.55
C LYS A 288 -6.23 20.34 8.92
N LEU A 289 -4.98 20.10 9.30
CA LEU A 289 -4.49 19.92 10.67
C LEU A 289 -3.11 20.60 10.70
N GLU A 290 -3.12 21.91 10.93
CA GLU A 290 -1.90 22.65 11.24
C GLU A 290 -1.43 22.25 12.64
N LEU A 291 -0.29 21.58 12.72
CA LEU A 291 0.45 21.42 13.96
C LEU A 291 1.57 22.47 13.97
N GLU A 292 1.36 23.58 14.67
CA GLU A 292 2.46 24.47 15.06
C GLU A 292 3.30 23.76 16.12
N LEU A 293 4.51 23.35 15.75
CA LEU A 293 5.52 22.93 16.70
C LEU A 293 6.17 24.17 17.30
N MET A 294 5.88 24.45 18.58
CA MET A 294 6.63 25.43 19.35
C MET A 294 8.06 24.91 19.59
N PRO A 295 9.09 25.74 19.43
CA PRO A 295 10.46 25.34 19.73
C PRO A 295 10.63 25.18 21.24
N VAL A 296 11.27 24.07 21.64
CA VAL A 296 11.72 23.86 23.03
C VAL A 296 13.07 24.55 23.17
N ASP A 297 13.17 25.45 24.14
CA ASP A 297 14.32 26.30 24.42
C ASP A 297 15.65 25.54 24.56
N ASP A 298 16.68 26.19 24.04
CA ASP A 298 18.10 25.87 24.09
C ASP A 298 18.63 25.65 25.52
N GLU A 299 19.45 24.61 25.73
CA GLU A 299 20.71 24.78 26.48
C GLU A 299 21.83 23.83 25.98
N LYS A 300 22.83 24.48 25.35
CA LYS A 300 24.29 24.25 25.40
C LYS A 300 24.94 23.17 24.50
N GLN A 301 25.25 23.65 23.29
CA GLN A 301 26.55 23.62 22.57
C GLN A 301 27.62 22.59 22.97
N GLU A 302 28.06 21.78 22.00
CA GLU A 302 29.47 21.72 21.58
C GLU A 302 29.68 21.22 20.13
N LYS A 303 30.15 22.14 19.28
CA LYS A 303 31.04 22.05 18.10
C LYS A 303 30.87 20.95 17.02
N ALA A 304 30.38 21.42 15.86
CA ALA A 304 30.91 21.26 14.49
C ALA A 304 31.60 19.94 14.08
N ALA A 305 30.95 19.16 13.21
CA ALA A 305 31.58 18.51 12.05
C ALA A 305 30.51 17.97 11.05
N GLU A 306 30.57 18.52 9.84
CA GLU A 306 30.22 17.92 8.53
C GLU A 306 28.93 17.11 8.34
N ASP A 307 28.07 17.69 7.51
CA ASP A 307 26.94 17.12 6.81
C ASP A 307 27.32 15.79 6.10
N LYS A 308 26.92 14.65 6.69
CA LYS A 308 26.98 13.33 6.04
C LYS A 308 25.58 12.74 6.00
N PRO A 309 25.15 12.19 4.85
CA PRO A 309 23.88 11.50 4.78
C PRO A 309 23.89 10.33 5.76
N VAL A 310 22.76 10.10 6.44
CA VAL A 310 22.55 8.96 7.34
C VAL A 310 22.79 7.68 6.55
N ARG A 311 24.00 7.13 6.65
CA ARG A 311 24.34 5.83 6.05
C ARG A 311 23.80 4.76 6.98
N GLY A 312 22.91 3.91 6.45
CA GLY A 312 22.55 2.67 7.11
C GLY A 312 23.80 1.88 7.49
N ARG A 313 23.86 1.42 8.74
CA ARG A 313 25.00 0.65 9.25
C ARG A 313 24.77 -0.82 8.92
N ALA A 314 25.51 -1.37 7.95
CA ALA A 314 25.62 -2.81 7.77
C ALA A 314 26.66 -3.33 8.77
N THR A 315 26.24 -4.21 9.68
CA THR A 315 27.13 -4.89 10.63
C THR A 315 27.35 -6.31 10.14
N PHE A 316 28.57 -6.64 9.74
CA PHE A 316 28.98 -8.00 9.42
C PHE A 316 29.62 -8.62 10.65
N ASN A 317 28.93 -9.55 11.30
CA ASN A 317 29.54 -10.40 12.31
C ASN A 317 30.13 -11.61 11.59
N LEU A 318 31.45 -11.59 11.39
CA LEU A 318 32.16 -12.77 10.92
C LEU A 318 32.26 -13.78 12.09
N PRO A 319 32.10 -15.09 11.85
CA PRO A 319 32.48 -16.08 12.85
C PRO A 319 33.97 -15.90 13.17
N ASP A 320 34.32 -15.93 14.45
CA ASP A 320 35.73 -16.05 14.83
C ASP A 320 36.25 -17.39 14.26
N ASP A 321 37.34 -17.34 13.48
CA ASP A 321 37.99 -18.49 12.84
C ASP A 321 38.27 -19.66 13.80
#